data_AF-A0A847WLD9-F1
#
_entry.id   AF-A0A847WLD9-F1
#
_cell.length_a   1.000
_cell.length_b   1.000
_cell.length_c   1.000
_cell.angle_alpha   90.00
_cell.angle_beta   90.00
_cell.angle_gamma   90.00
#
_symmetry.space_group_name_H-M   'P 1'
#
loop_
_entity.id
_entity.type
_entity.pdbx_description
1 polymer ?
#
loop_
_entity_poly.entity_id
_entity_poly.type
_entity_poly.pdbx_seq_one_letter_code
_entity_poly.pdbx_strand_id
1 'polypeptide(L)'
;MLDTEDINLISKYIVYIMPPDDPQIQQIADKKRKTKEDKELLKKYYSNHNRQCKIDLDDFINNKFELIIGESFEELENSIISDFQSEGFSKEDVCDLIYPNAINLISKLSIKSADPERITSKEQLMQQLQNTKKTAITRWTKELSNYKTLLKKRQSQLSNGLNNNMRKRYFFIDANAIEDFSEEIVIFLKEFVDTYCHKPKLQNPALFCFMNLTHEEFKEIVSRLYSKGIEVETGIKGNRFFKDAFLRTPKRNTLDNWMQFRLRVCIENDAMKDILQEDKPDDLFIISKNCPAGYDLTDINVEFIDINNFNELRYLLKLVKEI
;
A
#
# COMPACT_ATOMS: atom_id res chain seq x y z
N MET A 1 -10.80 -58.76 3.54
CA MET A 1 -10.46 -58.18 4.86
C MET A 1 -10.81 -56.70 4.74
N LEU A 2 -11.29 -56.02 5.79
CA LEU A 2 -11.54 -54.57 5.68
C LEU A 2 -10.21 -53.83 5.52
N ASP A 3 -10.14 -52.88 4.59
CA ASP A 3 -8.93 -52.07 4.35
C ASP A 3 -8.74 -50.94 5.37
N THR A 4 -9.65 -50.80 6.34
CA THR A 4 -9.57 -49.80 7.42
C THR A 4 -9.44 -50.48 8.79
N GLU A 5 -8.49 -49.98 9.59
CA GLU A 5 -8.31 -50.38 10.99
C GLU A 5 -8.94 -49.38 11.98
N ASP A 6 -9.58 -48.31 11.49
CA ASP A 6 -10.17 -47.27 12.32
C ASP A 6 -11.43 -47.77 13.03
N ILE A 7 -11.29 -47.96 14.34
CA ILE A 7 -12.32 -48.42 15.26
C ILE A 7 -13.58 -47.54 15.23
N ASN A 8 -13.42 -46.23 15.02
CA ASN A 8 -14.56 -45.31 14.96
C ASN A 8 -15.32 -45.44 13.65
N LEU A 9 -14.64 -45.57 12.52
CA LEU A 9 -15.30 -45.80 11.23
C LEU A 9 -16.01 -47.15 11.21
N ILE A 10 -15.37 -48.19 11.74
CA ILE A 10 -15.94 -49.52 11.84
C ILE A 10 -17.23 -49.48 12.68
N SER A 11 -17.16 -48.94 13.89
CA SER A 11 -18.30 -48.93 14.83
C SER A 11 -19.44 -47.99 14.43
N LYS A 12 -19.17 -46.99 13.60
CA LYS A 12 -20.15 -45.97 13.21
C LYS A 12 -20.78 -46.20 11.84
N TYR A 13 -20.05 -46.77 10.89
CA TYR A 13 -20.50 -46.88 9.50
C TYR A 13 -20.48 -48.33 9.00
N ILE A 14 -19.39 -49.06 9.20
CA ILE A 14 -19.24 -50.43 8.66
C ILE A 14 -20.29 -51.39 9.22
N VAL A 15 -20.63 -51.27 10.52
CA VAL A 15 -21.68 -52.11 11.12
C VAL A 15 -23.05 -51.99 10.49
N TYR A 16 -23.33 -50.89 9.78
CA TYR A 16 -24.61 -50.69 9.08
C TYR A 16 -24.53 -51.08 7.60
N ILE A 17 -23.34 -50.96 7.00
CA ILE A 17 -23.06 -51.38 5.61
C ILE A 17 -22.96 -52.91 5.51
N MET A 18 -22.40 -53.54 6.54
CA MET A 18 -22.19 -54.99 6.64
C MET A 18 -22.71 -55.49 7.99
N PRO A 19 -24.03 -55.58 8.21
CA PRO A 19 -24.56 -55.94 9.52
C PRO A 19 -24.04 -57.31 10.00
N PRO A 20 -23.72 -57.46 11.29
CA PRO A 20 -23.27 -58.72 11.88
C PRO A 20 -24.40 -59.77 11.85
N ASP A 21 -24.07 -61.03 11.59
CA ASP A 21 -25.06 -62.13 11.66
C ASP A 21 -25.15 -62.71 13.07
N ASP A 22 -24.19 -62.40 13.93
CA ASP A 22 -24.22 -62.78 15.34
C ASP A 22 -25.19 -61.85 16.09
N PRO A 23 -26.29 -62.36 16.66
CA PRO A 23 -27.27 -61.56 17.37
C PRO A 23 -26.68 -60.76 18.54
N GLN A 24 -25.62 -61.25 19.19
CA GLN A 24 -24.97 -60.55 20.30
C GLN A 24 -24.15 -59.35 19.79
N ILE A 25 -23.49 -59.51 18.65
CA ILE A 25 -22.72 -58.43 18.01
C ILE A 25 -23.66 -57.39 17.38
N GLN A 26 -24.81 -57.81 16.85
CA GLN A 26 -25.86 -56.92 16.37
C GLN A 26 -26.40 -56.02 17.49
N GLN A 27 -26.66 -56.58 18.68
CA GLN A 27 -27.09 -55.78 19.83
C GLN A 27 -26.08 -54.70 20.23
N ILE A 28 -24.77 -54.98 20.08
CA ILE A 28 -23.71 -54.00 20.34
C ILE A 28 -23.69 -52.93 19.23
N ALA A 29 -23.90 -53.32 17.97
CA ALA A 29 -23.98 -52.41 16.83
C ALA A 29 -25.17 -51.42 16.96
N ASP A 30 -26.29 -51.84 17.54
CA ASP A 30 -27.50 -51.03 17.67
C ASP A 30 -27.48 -50.06 18.87
N LYS A 31 -26.48 -50.13 19.76
CA LYS A 31 -26.34 -49.19 20.88
C LYS A 31 -26.17 -47.74 20.38
N LYS A 32 -27.00 -46.82 20.90
CA LYS A 32 -26.90 -45.36 20.67
C LYS A 32 -25.56 -44.77 21.10
N ARG A 33 -24.95 -45.31 22.17
CA ARG A 33 -23.60 -44.97 22.64
C ARG A 33 -22.84 -46.27 22.88
N LYS A 34 -21.69 -46.41 22.21
CA LYS A 34 -20.81 -47.58 22.27
C LYS A 34 -19.61 -47.27 23.16
N THR A 35 -19.33 -48.13 24.13
CA THR A 35 -18.14 -48.00 25.00
C THR A 35 -16.86 -48.33 24.23
N LYS A 36 -15.68 -48.11 24.83
CA LYS A 36 -14.41 -48.49 24.22
C LYS A 36 -14.33 -50.01 23.95
N GLU A 37 -14.79 -50.80 24.92
CA GLU A 37 -14.86 -52.27 24.84
C GLU A 37 -15.82 -52.74 23.74
N ASP A 38 -16.98 -52.11 23.60
CA ASP A 38 -17.94 -52.40 22.51
C ASP A 38 -17.28 -52.23 21.14
N LYS A 39 -16.50 -51.16 20.96
CA LYS A 39 -15.85 -50.87 19.68
C LYS A 39 -14.69 -51.83 19.37
N GLU A 40 -13.96 -52.27 20.38
CA GLU A 40 -12.89 -53.26 20.25
C GLU A 40 -13.44 -54.65 19.88
N LEU A 41 -14.57 -55.04 20.46
CA LEU A 41 -15.31 -56.26 20.08
C LEU A 41 -15.78 -56.21 18.62
N LEU A 42 -16.33 -55.08 18.18
CA LEU A 42 -16.70 -54.87 16.78
C LEU A 42 -15.47 -54.97 15.86
N LYS A 43 -14.35 -54.32 16.19
CA LYS A 43 -13.12 -54.42 15.39
C LYS A 43 -12.70 -55.88 15.23
N LYS A 44 -12.60 -56.61 16.33
CA LYS A 44 -12.19 -58.02 16.33
C LYS A 44 -13.13 -58.91 15.51
N TYR A 45 -14.44 -58.62 15.56
CA TYR A 45 -15.43 -59.34 14.77
C TYR A 45 -15.20 -59.20 13.26
N TYR A 46 -15.02 -57.97 12.77
CA TYR A 46 -14.82 -57.71 11.34
C TYR A 46 -13.40 -58.03 10.82
N SER A 47 -12.38 -58.08 11.69
CA SER A 47 -11.05 -58.55 11.30
C SER A 47 -11.01 -60.05 10.96
N ASN A 48 -11.88 -60.84 11.61
CA ASN A 48 -11.89 -62.30 11.48
C ASN A 48 -12.92 -62.84 10.49
N HIS A 49 -13.84 -62.01 10.00
CA HIS A 49 -14.91 -62.42 9.09
C HIS A 49 -14.90 -61.58 7.82
N ASN A 50 -14.66 -62.20 6.67
CA ASN A 50 -14.73 -61.53 5.38
C ASN A 50 -16.19 -61.54 4.90
N ARG A 51 -16.89 -60.41 5.06
CA ARG A 51 -18.32 -60.28 4.74
C ARG A 51 -18.54 -59.55 3.42
N GLN A 52 -19.56 -59.99 2.68
CA GLN A 52 -20.07 -59.27 1.52
C GLN A 52 -20.96 -58.11 1.98
N CYS A 53 -20.81 -56.96 1.31
CA CYS A 53 -21.67 -55.80 1.48
C CYS A 53 -23.12 -56.22 1.17
N LYS A 54 -24.06 -55.92 2.09
CA LYS A 54 -25.50 -56.15 1.84
C LYS A 54 -26.15 -54.97 1.11
N ILE A 55 -25.42 -53.88 0.92
CA ILE A 55 -25.89 -52.72 0.15
C ILE A 55 -25.68 -53.01 -1.33
N ASP A 56 -26.76 -52.84 -2.09
CA ASP A 56 -26.72 -52.78 -3.54
C ASP A 56 -26.03 -51.47 -3.95
N LEU A 57 -24.75 -51.56 -4.31
CA LEU A 57 -23.95 -50.42 -4.75
C LEU A 57 -24.47 -49.85 -6.07
N ASP A 58 -25.02 -50.71 -6.93
CA ASP A 58 -25.57 -50.29 -8.22
C ASP A 58 -26.84 -49.46 -7.99
N ASP A 59 -27.72 -49.86 -7.07
CA ASP A 59 -28.89 -49.03 -6.70
C ASP A 59 -28.47 -47.71 -6.04
N PHE A 60 -27.47 -47.72 -5.16
CA PHE A 60 -26.99 -46.49 -4.52
C PHE A 60 -26.45 -45.49 -5.54
N ILE A 61 -25.56 -45.94 -6.42
CA ILE A 61 -24.92 -45.09 -7.43
C ILE A 61 -25.95 -44.60 -8.45
N ASN A 62 -26.86 -45.46 -8.89
CA ASN A 62 -27.80 -45.12 -9.97
C ASN A 62 -29.04 -44.34 -9.49
N ASN A 63 -29.49 -44.54 -8.24
CA ASN A 63 -30.79 -44.05 -7.78
C ASN A 63 -30.76 -43.20 -6.48
N LYS A 64 -29.67 -43.20 -5.71
CA LYS A 64 -29.59 -42.52 -4.40
C LYS A 64 -28.48 -41.48 -4.28
N PHE A 65 -27.49 -41.52 -5.16
CA PHE A 65 -26.36 -40.61 -5.19
C PHE A 65 -26.50 -39.62 -6.34
N GLU A 66 -26.41 -38.33 -6.01
CA GLU A 66 -26.37 -37.26 -7.01
C GLU A 66 -25.08 -36.46 -6.79
N LEU A 67 -24.26 -36.35 -7.84
CA LEU A 67 -23.08 -35.49 -7.86
C LEU A 67 -23.43 -34.20 -8.59
N ILE A 68 -23.52 -33.11 -7.84
CA ILE A 68 -23.72 -31.77 -8.39
C ILE A 68 -22.37 -31.07 -8.43
N ILE A 69 -21.88 -30.75 -9.63
CA ILE A 69 -20.67 -29.96 -9.83
C ILE A 69 -21.07 -28.49 -9.68
N GLY A 70 -20.52 -27.82 -8.67
CA GLY A 70 -20.71 -26.38 -8.47
C GLY A 70 -19.87 -25.54 -9.44
N GLU A 71 -20.23 -24.26 -9.54
CA GLU A 71 -19.44 -23.27 -10.26
C GLU A 71 -18.02 -23.15 -9.67
N SER A 72 -17.05 -22.78 -10.50
CA SER A 72 -15.73 -22.40 -10.00
C SER A 72 -15.81 -21.13 -9.14
N PHE A 73 -14.82 -20.91 -8.28
CA PHE A 73 -14.79 -19.72 -7.43
C PHE A 73 -14.81 -18.41 -8.25
N GLU A 74 -14.07 -18.37 -9.35
CA GLU A 74 -14.03 -17.21 -10.25
C GLU A 74 -15.38 -16.98 -10.94
N GLU A 75 -16.04 -18.03 -11.43
CA GLU A 75 -17.36 -17.92 -12.05
C GLU A 75 -18.41 -17.43 -11.06
N LEU A 76 -18.38 -17.96 -9.83
CA LEU A 76 -19.28 -17.55 -8.76
C LEU A 76 -19.05 -16.08 -8.38
N GLU A 77 -17.80 -15.65 -8.23
CA GLU A 77 -17.47 -14.26 -7.91
C GLU A 77 -17.94 -13.30 -9.02
N ASN A 78 -17.71 -13.65 -10.29
CA ASN A 78 -18.18 -12.87 -11.43
C ASN A 78 -19.71 -12.79 -11.49
N SER A 79 -20.40 -13.89 -11.20
CA SER A 79 -21.86 -13.94 -11.11
C SER A 79 -22.38 -13.00 -10.03
N ILE A 80 -21.79 -13.04 -8.83
CA ILE A 80 -22.16 -12.16 -7.72
C ILE A 80 -21.90 -10.68 -8.05
N ILE A 81 -20.78 -10.37 -8.72
CA ILE A 81 -20.49 -9.01 -9.17
C ILE A 81 -21.59 -8.53 -10.13
N SER A 82 -21.97 -9.36 -11.10
CA SER A 82 -23.04 -9.06 -12.05
C SER A 82 -24.38 -8.81 -11.36
N ASP A 83 -24.72 -9.61 -10.35
CA ASP A 83 -25.94 -9.44 -9.56
C ASP A 83 -25.97 -8.10 -8.84
N PHE A 84 -24.86 -7.69 -8.20
CA PHE A 84 -24.77 -6.38 -7.57
C PHE A 84 -24.83 -5.23 -8.57
N GLN A 85 -24.27 -5.40 -9.77
CA GLN A 85 -24.40 -4.40 -10.83
C GLN A 85 -25.85 -4.23 -11.28
N SER A 86 -26.62 -5.32 -11.35
CA SER A 86 -28.06 -5.27 -11.68
C SER A 86 -28.89 -4.51 -10.64
N GLU A 87 -28.43 -4.46 -9.39
CA GLU A 87 -29.02 -3.68 -8.30
C GLU A 87 -28.56 -2.20 -8.27
N GLY A 88 -27.75 -1.77 -9.24
CA GLY A 88 -27.38 -0.37 -9.44
C GLY A 88 -26.03 0.06 -8.86
N PHE A 89 -25.17 -0.88 -8.44
CA PHE A 89 -23.78 -0.56 -8.06
C PHE A 89 -22.84 -0.54 -9.28
N SER A 90 -21.80 0.30 -9.26
CA SER A 90 -20.77 0.26 -10.30
C SER A 90 -19.84 -0.94 -10.07
N LYS A 91 -19.22 -1.45 -11.13
CA LYS A 91 -18.29 -2.60 -11.02
C LYS A 91 -17.14 -2.31 -10.05
N GLU A 92 -16.55 -1.12 -10.13
CA GLU A 92 -15.46 -0.66 -9.26
C GLU A 92 -15.89 -0.64 -7.79
N ASP A 93 -17.06 -0.03 -7.49
CA ASP A 93 -17.60 -0.01 -6.13
C ASP A 93 -17.87 -1.43 -5.62
N VAL A 94 -18.32 -2.34 -6.49
CA VAL A 94 -18.61 -3.72 -6.10
C VAL A 94 -17.34 -4.45 -5.69
N CYS A 95 -16.29 -4.40 -6.50
CA CYS A 95 -15.02 -5.06 -6.19
C CYS A 95 -14.36 -4.47 -4.93
N ASP A 96 -14.27 -3.15 -4.85
CA ASP A 96 -13.45 -2.49 -3.83
C ASP A 96 -14.15 -2.40 -2.47
N LEU A 97 -15.49 -2.34 -2.47
CA LEU A 97 -16.24 -1.99 -1.28
C LEU A 97 -17.42 -2.94 -1.02
N ILE A 98 -18.31 -3.16 -1.99
CA ILE A 98 -19.58 -3.86 -1.70
C ILE A 98 -19.36 -5.34 -1.42
N TYR A 99 -18.56 -6.02 -2.24
CA TYR A 99 -18.32 -7.46 -2.12
C TYR A 99 -17.59 -7.82 -0.80
N PRO A 100 -16.46 -7.18 -0.42
CA PRO A 100 -15.84 -7.43 0.89
C PRO A 100 -16.76 -7.13 2.08
N ASN A 101 -17.60 -6.09 1.99
CA ASN A 101 -18.53 -5.74 3.06
C ASN A 101 -19.72 -6.71 3.14
N ALA A 102 -20.16 -7.29 2.02
CA ALA A 102 -21.18 -8.34 2.00
C ALA A 102 -20.69 -9.61 2.71
N ILE A 103 -19.46 -10.06 2.41
CA ILE A 103 -18.83 -11.20 3.09
C ILE A 103 -18.71 -10.94 4.60
N ASN A 104 -18.24 -9.75 4.99
CA ASN A 104 -18.18 -9.36 6.40
C ASN A 104 -19.55 -9.35 7.08
N LEU A 105 -20.59 -8.92 6.38
CA LEU A 105 -21.94 -8.91 6.93
C LEU A 105 -22.46 -10.34 7.15
N ILE A 106 -22.25 -11.23 6.17
CA ILE A 106 -22.59 -12.64 6.29
C ILE A 106 -21.85 -13.28 7.47
N SER A 107 -20.56 -12.98 7.63
CA SER A 107 -19.76 -13.43 8.77
C SER A 107 -20.32 -12.94 10.12
N LYS A 108 -20.73 -11.68 10.20
CA LYS A 108 -21.37 -11.13 11.42
C LYS A 108 -22.71 -11.78 11.72
N LEU A 109 -23.49 -12.11 10.70
CA LEU A 109 -24.76 -12.80 10.87
C LEU A 109 -24.54 -14.25 11.34
N SER A 110 -23.56 -14.97 10.78
CA SER A 110 -23.34 -16.39 11.07
C SER A 110 -22.87 -16.67 12.50
N ILE A 111 -22.19 -15.71 13.15
CA ILE A 111 -21.65 -15.87 14.51
C ILE A 111 -22.74 -15.72 15.59
N LYS A 112 -23.91 -15.15 15.26
CA LYS A 112 -24.97 -14.94 16.27
C LYS A 112 -25.53 -16.26 16.78
N SER A 113 -25.95 -16.29 18.05
CA SER A 113 -26.34 -17.53 18.74
C SER A 113 -27.74 -18.03 18.39
N ALA A 114 -28.67 -17.10 18.11
CA ALA A 114 -30.07 -17.42 17.86
C ALA A 114 -30.40 -17.39 16.37
N ASP A 115 -31.09 -18.42 15.87
CA ASP A 115 -31.43 -18.55 14.45
C ASP A 115 -32.20 -17.36 13.86
N PRO A 116 -33.17 -16.73 14.56
CA PRO A 116 -33.87 -15.56 14.01
C PRO A 116 -32.94 -14.38 13.73
N GLU A 117 -31.82 -14.27 14.44
CA GLU A 117 -30.88 -13.16 14.30
C GLU A 117 -29.90 -13.35 13.13
N ARG A 118 -29.83 -14.57 12.59
CA ARG A 118 -29.03 -14.95 11.42
C ARG A 118 -29.77 -14.73 10.11
N ILE A 119 -31.07 -14.44 10.16
CA ILE A 119 -31.91 -14.23 8.98
C ILE A 119 -31.82 -12.76 8.55
N THR A 120 -31.65 -12.54 7.24
CA THR A 120 -31.71 -11.22 6.63
C THR A 120 -32.54 -11.29 5.34
N SER A 121 -33.08 -10.15 4.90
CA SER A 121 -33.75 -10.02 3.60
C SER A 121 -32.85 -9.31 2.60
N LYS A 122 -33.11 -9.50 1.29
CA LYS A 122 -32.44 -8.77 0.21
C LYS A 122 -32.47 -7.25 0.46
N GLU A 123 -33.63 -6.71 0.83
CA GLU A 123 -33.80 -5.28 1.08
C GLU A 123 -32.93 -4.77 2.23
N GLN A 124 -32.87 -5.51 3.34
CA GLN A 124 -32.03 -5.16 4.49
C GLN A 124 -30.54 -5.23 4.14
N LEU A 125 -30.13 -6.27 3.39
CA LEU A 125 -28.77 -6.42 2.91
C LEU A 125 -28.37 -5.23 2.02
N MET A 126 -29.21 -4.89 1.02
CA MET A 126 -28.94 -3.77 0.12
C MET A 126 -28.86 -2.44 0.87
N GLN A 127 -29.78 -2.17 1.79
CA GLN A 127 -29.75 -0.93 2.59
C GLN A 127 -28.46 -0.81 3.43
N GLN A 128 -28.02 -1.91 4.06
CA GLN A 128 -26.79 -1.90 4.86
C GLN A 128 -25.54 -1.68 4.01
N LEU A 129 -25.48 -2.29 2.82
CA LEU A 129 -24.36 -2.09 1.89
C LEU A 129 -24.34 -0.64 1.34
N GLN A 130 -25.49 -0.07 1.00
CA GLN A 130 -25.60 1.32 0.57
C GLN A 130 -25.19 2.31 1.67
N ASN A 131 -25.59 2.07 2.91
CA ASN A 131 -25.20 2.91 4.05
C ASN A 131 -23.69 2.80 4.35
N THR A 132 -23.13 1.61 4.20
CA THR A 132 -21.68 1.38 4.32
C THR A 132 -20.93 2.15 3.23
N LYS A 133 -21.40 2.13 1.98
CA LYS A 133 -20.88 2.95 0.87
C LYS A 133 -20.89 4.43 1.19
N LYS A 134 -22.03 4.98 1.61
CA LYS A 134 -22.14 6.40 1.97
C LYS A 134 -21.17 6.80 3.08
N THR A 135 -21.03 5.95 4.09
CA THR A 135 -20.16 6.21 5.25
C THR A 135 -18.68 6.15 4.85
N ALA A 136 -18.28 5.16 4.06
CA ALA A 136 -16.91 5.01 3.55
C ALA A 136 -16.51 6.20 2.67
N ILE A 137 -17.37 6.57 1.70
CA ILE A 137 -17.17 7.75 0.85
C ILE A 137 -17.08 9.03 1.69
N THR A 138 -17.99 9.23 2.64
CA THR A 138 -17.96 10.42 3.52
C THR A 138 -16.67 10.48 4.33
N ARG A 139 -16.20 9.34 4.85
CA ARG A 139 -14.96 9.24 5.62
C ARG A 139 -13.73 9.55 4.76
N TRP A 140 -13.62 8.95 3.58
CA TRP A 140 -12.52 9.23 2.64
C TRP A 140 -12.55 10.68 2.17
N THR A 141 -13.72 11.22 1.85
CA THR A 141 -13.87 12.63 1.45
C THR A 141 -13.47 13.56 2.60
N LYS A 142 -13.79 13.20 3.85
CA LYS A 142 -13.38 13.95 5.04
C LYS A 142 -11.88 13.86 5.30
N GLU A 143 -11.28 12.68 5.14
CA GLU A 143 -9.83 12.47 5.23
C GLU A 143 -9.09 13.28 4.16
N LEU A 144 -9.59 13.26 2.92
CA LEU A 144 -9.04 14.04 1.79
C LEU A 144 -9.21 15.57 2.00
N SER A 145 -10.37 16.00 2.51
CA SER A 145 -10.63 17.40 2.85
C SER A 145 -9.73 17.89 3.99
N ASN A 146 -9.55 17.07 5.02
CA ASN A 146 -8.62 17.34 6.12
C ASN A 146 -7.19 17.44 5.62
N TYR A 147 -6.79 16.55 4.70
CA TYR A 147 -5.47 16.57 4.07
C TYR A 147 -5.23 17.86 3.27
N LYS A 148 -6.17 18.25 2.39
CA LYS A 148 -6.09 19.53 1.66
C LYS A 148 -6.03 20.74 2.60
N THR A 149 -6.76 20.69 3.72
CA THR A 149 -6.74 21.77 4.73
C THR A 149 -5.40 21.83 5.45
N LEU A 150 -4.80 20.69 5.74
CA LEU A 150 -3.48 20.58 6.35
C LEU A 150 -2.37 21.10 5.41
N LEU A 151 -2.41 20.73 4.14
CA LEU A 151 -1.50 21.25 3.11
C LEU A 151 -1.61 22.77 2.95
N LYS A 152 -2.83 23.33 2.92
CA LYS A 152 -3.06 24.79 2.91
C LYS A 152 -2.40 25.49 4.10
N LYS A 153 -2.58 24.92 5.30
CA LYS A 153 -1.99 25.47 6.52
C LYS A 153 -0.46 25.41 6.49
N ARG A 154 0.11 24.29 6.03
CA ARG A 154 1.56 24.10 5.84
C ARG A 154 2.13 25.09 4.82
N GLN A 155 1.52 25.23 3.65
CA GLN A 155 1.92 26.22 2.64
C GLN A 155 1.95 27.65 3.22
N SER A 156 0.94 28.01 4.01
CA SER A 156 0.90 29.33 4.67
C SER A 156 2.09 29.52 5.64
N GLN A 157 2.42 28.50 6.43
CA GLN A 157 3.54 28.55 7.37
C GLN A 157 4.89 28.72 6.64
N LEU A 158 5.13 27.91 5.61
CA LEU A 158 6.36 27.97 4.80
C LEU A 158 6.51 29.30 4.06
N SER A 159 5.40 29.90 3.65
CA SER A 159 5.43 31.09 2.80
C SER A 159 6.08 32.32 3.46
N ASN A 160 6.06 32.42 4.79
CA ASN A 160 6.71 33.50 5.50
C ASN A 160 8.24 33.47 5.30
N GLY A 161 8.85 32.28 5.28
CA GLY A 161 10.28 32.09 5.02
C GLY A 161 10.66 32.19 3.54
N LEU A 162 9.79 31.71 2.65
CA LEU A 162 10.02 31.73 1.19
C LEU A 162 10.02 33.16 0.61
N ASN A 163 9.33 34.12 1.22
CA ASN A 163 9.26 35.50 0.73
C ASN A 163 10.58 36.30 0.90
N ASN A 164 11.53 35.84 1.72
CA ASN A 164 12.79 36.54 1.93
C ASN A 164 13.87 36.05 0.95
N ASN A 165 14.14 36.83 -0.10
CA ASN A 165 15.04 36.43 -1.19
C ASN A 165 16.51 36.17 -0.78
N MET A 166 16.98 36.78 0.32
CA MET A 166 18.38 36.68 0.73
C MET A 166 18.71 35.37 1.47
N ARG A 167 17.69 34.65 1.95
CA ARG A 167 17.90 33.43 2.73
C ARG A 167 18.55 32.33 1.87
N LYS A 168 19.59 31.70 2.41
CA LYS A 168 20.25 30.54 1.83
C LYS A 168 19.41 29.30 2.11
N ARG A 169 19.00 28.60 1.05
CA ARG A 169 18.06 27.48 1.11
C ARG A 169 18.69 26.21 0.58
N TYR A 170 18.69 25.18 1.41
CA TYR A 170 19.11 23.83 1.04
C TYR A 170 17.91 22.91 1.00
N PHE A 171 17.87 22.03 0.01
CA PHE A 171 16.83 21.02 -0.19
C PHE A 171 17.50 19.66 -0.25
N PHE A 172 17.11 18.77 0.64
CA PHE A 172 17.55 17.38 0.67
C PHE A 172 16.36 16.56 0.21
N ILE A 173 16.46 15.98 -0.99
CA ILE A 173 15.37 15.26 -1.63
C ILE A 173 15.73 13.80 -1.77
N ASP A 174 14.93 12.93 -1.19
CA ASP A 174 15.02 11.49 -1.38
C ASP A 174 14.33 11.11 -2.68
N ALA A 175 15.11 10.67 -3.68
CA ALA A 175 14.58 10.27 -4.98
C ALA A 175 13.55 9.13 -4.85
N ASN A 176 13.71 8.24 -3.87
CA ASN A 176 12.79 7.12 -3.64
C ASN A 176 11.50 7.53 -2.90
N ALA A 177 11.46 8.74 -2.33
CA ALA A 177 10.28 9.23 -1.63
C ALA A 177 9.26 9.89 -2.56
N ILE A 178 9.62 10.19 -3.81
CA ILE A 178 8.80 10.94 -4.77
C ILE A 178 8.51 10.08 -6.01
N GLU A 179 7.23 9.95 -6.34
CA GLU A 179 6.74 9.32 -7.57
C GLU A 179 7.18 10.13 -8.80
N ASP A 180 7.54 9.43 -9.88
CA ASP A 180 8.00 10.00 -11.16
C ASP A 180 9.16 11.00 -10.99
N PHE A 181 10.09 10.70 -10.06
CA PHE A 181 11.14 11.65 -9.68
C PHE A 181 11.98 12.11 -10.87
N SER A 182 12.45 11.17 -11.70
CA SER A 182 13.34 11.46 -12.83
C SER A 182 12.64 12.33 -13.87
N GLU A 183 11.37 12.05 -14.15
CA GLU A 183 10.56 12.73 -15.15
C GLU A 183 10.35 14.20 -14.76
N GLU A 184 10.04 14.45 -13.48
CA GLU A 184 9.54 15.73 -12.99
C GLU A 184 10.62 16.66 -12.40
N ILE A 185 11.72 16.13 -11.84
CA ILE A 185 12.71 16.94 -11.10
C ILE A 185 13.27 18.11 -11.91
N VAL A 186 13.57 17.90 -13.20
CA VAL A 186 14.13 18.96 -14.07
C VAL A 186 13.11 20.07 -14.31
N ILE A 187 11.84 19.71 -14.46
CA ILE A 187 10.74 20.66 -14.65
C ILE A 187 10.55 21.46 -13.36
N PHE A 188 10.48 20.77 -12.23
CA PHE A 188 10.37 21.39 -10.91
C PHE A 188 11.51 22.38 -10.64
N LEU A 189 12.78 21.99 -10.88
CA LEU A 189 13.93 22.88 -10.67
C LEU A 189 13.89 24.11 -11.57
N LYS A 190 13.39 23.97 -12.80
CA LYS A 190 13.18 25.11 -13.69
C LYS A 190 12.17 26.09 -13.11
N GLU A 191 11.00 25.59 -12.72
CA GLU A 191 9.93 26.39 -12.11
C GLU A 191 10.41 27.09 -10.84
N PHE A 192 11.19 26.39 -10.01
CA PHE A 192 11.81 26.95 -8.82
C PHE A 192 12.76 28.09 -9.19
N VAL A 193 13.64 27.91 -10.18
CA VAL A 193 14.58 28.94 -10.63
C VAL A 193 13.85 30.16 -11.17
N ASP A 194 12.82 29.96 -11.99
CA ASP A 194 12.04 31.03 -12.60
C ASP A 194 11.27 31.84 -11.53
N THR A 195 10.84 31.18 -10.44
CA THR A 195 10.08 31.81 -9.35
C THR A 195 10.96 32.46 -8.29
N TYR A 196 12.05 31.79 -7.89
CA TYR A 196 12.84 32.14 -6.71
C TYR A 196 14.30 32.52 -7.00
N CYS A 197 14.80 32.33 -8.22
CA CYS A 197 16.19 32.62 -8.59
C CYS A 197 16.32 33.64 -9.74
N HIS A 198 15.26 34.40 -10.04
CA HIS A 198 15.22 35.34 -11.17
C HIS A 198 15.82 36.74 -10.90
N LYS A 199 16.20 37.06 -9.66
CA LYS A 199 16.82 38.35 -9.23
C LYS A 199 18.27 38.15 -8.75
N PRO A 200 19.26 38.13 -9.66
CA PRO A 200 20.68 37.93 -9.38
C PRO A 200 21.30 38.80 -8.27
N LYS A 201 20.76 40.01 -8.03
CA LYS A 201 21.28 40.92 -7.00
C LYS A 201 20.88 40.51 -5.57
N LEU A 202 19.78 39.78 -5.41
CA LEU A 202 19.13 39.57 -4.12
C LEU A 202 19.07 38.10 -3.70
N GLN A 203 19.67 37.20 -4.47
CA GLN A 203 19.46 35.76 -4.30
C GLN A 203 20.79 35.01 -4.21
N ASN A 204 20.81 34.04 -3.31
CA ASN A 204 21.85 33.04 -3.19
C ASN A 204 21.42 31.81 -4.00
N PRO A 205 22.34 31.12 -4.69
CA PRO A 205 22.00 29.87 -5.36
C PRO A 205 21.47 28.86 -4.36
N ALA A 206 20.28 28.31 -4.63
CA ALA A 206 19.73 27.23 -3.83
C ALA A 206 20.54 25.95 -4.05
N LEU A 207 20.67 25.15 -2.99
CA LEU A 207 21.35 23.85 -3.06
C LEU A 207 20.31 22.74 -3.05
N PHE A 208 20.41 21.82 -4.00
CA PHE A 208 19.64 20.58 -4.04
C PHE A 208 20.58 19.39 -3.91
N CYS A 209 20.43 18.66 -2.81
CA CYS A 209 21.14 17.42 -2.51
C CYS A 209 20.17 16.26 -2.76
N PHE A 210 20.50 15.36 -3.68
CA PHE A 210 19.69 14.19 -3.99
C PHE A 210 20.20 12.97 -3.22
N MET A 211 19.32 12.36 -2.43
CA MET A 211 19.57 11.10 -1.74
C MET A 211 19.05 9.94 -2.60
N ASN A 212 19.65 8.76 -2.43
CA ASN A 212 19.26 7.54 -3.13
C ASN A 212 19.26 7.65 -4.67
N LEU A 213 20.21 8.41 -5.21
CA LEU A 213 20.39 8.60 -6.64
C LEU A 213 21.74 8.04 -7.09
N THR A 214 21.79 7.33 -8.21
CA THR A 214 23.04 6.86 -8.79
C THR A 214 23.80 8.00 -9.49
N HIS A 215 25.10 7.81 -9.71
CA HIS A 215 25.90 8.78 -10.47
C HIS A 215 25.46 8.95 -11.92
N GLU A 216 24.86 7.92 -12.52
CA GLU A 216 24.39 7.95 -13.91
C GLU A 216 23.10 8.77 -14.03
N GLU A 217 22.12 8.51 -13.15
CA GLU A 217 20.89 9.30 -13.04
C GLU A 217 21.19 10.77 -12.74
N PHE A 218 22.14 11.05 -11.86
CA PHE A 218 22.57 12.42 -11.57
C PHE A 218 23.15 13.12 -12.80
N LYS A 219 24.02 12.45 -13.57
CA LYS A 219 24.57 13.01 -14.81
C LYS A 219 23.47 13.28 -15.82
N GLU A 220 22.47 12.41 -15.90
CA GLU A 220 21.31 12.62 -16.76
C GLU A 220 20.51 13.87 -16.36
N ILE A 221 20.22 14.05 -15.07
CA ILE A 221 19.54 15.24 -14.55
C ILE A 221 20.32 16.51 -14.89
N VAL A 222 21.64 16.51 -14.67
CA VAL A 222 22.51 17.66 -15.00
C VAL A 222 22.50 17.95 -16.51
N SER A 223 22.56 16.92 -17.35
CA SER A 223 22.49 17.06 -18.82
C SER A 223 21.15 17.66 -19.28
N ARG A 224 20.05 17.19 -18.69
CA ARG A 224 18.70 17.69 -18.97
C ARG A 224 18.51 19.13 -18.49
N LEU A 225 19.06 19.50 -17.32
CA LEU A 225 19.07 20.89 -16.84
C LEU A 225 19.83 21.81 -17.80
N TYR A 226 21.01 21.40 -18.25
CA TYR A 226 21.79 22.15 -19.25
C TYR A 226 21.01 22.32 -20.56
N SER A 227 20.36 21.25 -21.04
CA SER A 227 19.52 21.29 -22.24
C SER A 227 18.30 22.21 -22.11
N LYS A 228 17.86 22.50 -20.87
CA LYS A 228 16.81 23.49 -20.57
C LYS A 228 17.36 24.91 -20.31
N GLY A 229 18.66 25.13 -20.48
CA GLY A 229 19.30 26.43 -20.27
C GLY A 229 19.54 26.80 -18.80
N ILE A 230 19.58 25.80 -17.91
CA ILE A 230 19.80 26.00 -16.48
C ILE A 230 21.24 25.62 -16.14
N GLU A 231 22.10 26.63 -15.96
CA GLU A 231 23.46 26.41 -15.49
C GLU A 231 23.47 26.12 -13.98
N VAL A 232 24.12 25.01 -13.62
CA VAL A 232 24.25 24.51 -12.24
C VAL A 232 25.71 24.28 -11.87
N GLU A 233 26.06 24.46 -10.60
CA GLU A 233 27.37 24.06 -10.07
C GLU A 233 27.24 22.71 -9.35
N THR A 234 28.12 21.76 -9.69
CA THR A 234 28.11 20.40 -9.13
C THR A 234 29.30 20.09 -8.24
N GLY A 235 30.32 20.96 -8.22
CA GLY A 235 31.58 20.70 -7.51
C GLY A 235 32.46 19.63 -8.15
N ILE A 236 31.97 18.93 -9.17
CA ILE A 236 32.69 17.84 -9.83
C ILE A 236 33.70 18.42 -10.83
N LYS A 237 34.97 18.05 -10.68
CA LYS A 237 36.03 18.32 -11.67
C LYS A 237 36.65 16.98 -12.06
N GLY A 238 36.47 16.59 -13.33
CA GLY A 238 36.76 15.23 -13.78
C GLY A 238 35.85 14.23 -13.06
N ASN A 239 36.43 13.31 -12.29
CA ASN A 239 35.72 12.26 -11.56
C ASN A 239 35.68 12.48 -10.04
N ARG A 240 36.05 13.67 -9.55
CA ARG A 240 36.14 13.96 -8.12
C ARG A 240 35.31 15.18 -7.76
N PHE A 241 34.68 15.13 -6.59
CA PHE A 241 33.97 16.24 -5.99
C PHE A 241 34.95 17.14 -5.21
N PHE A 242 34.81 18.45 -5.37
CA PHE A 242 35.60 19.47 -4.69
C PHE A 242 34.68 20.46 -4.00
N LYS A 243 34.69 20.44 -2.65
CA LYS A 243 33.88 21.30 -1.80
C LYS A 243 34.06 22.79 -2.11
N ASP A 244 35.30 23.26 -2.23
CA ASP A 244 35.59 24.68 -2.51
C ASP A 244 35.05 25.12 -3.87
N ALA A 245 35.10 24.23 -4.87
CA ALA A 245 34.52 24.49 -6.18
C ALA A 245 32.99 24.52 -6.15
N PHE A 246 32.38 23.71 -5.29
CA PHE A 246 30.94 23.67 -5.10
C PHE A 246 30.41 24.92 -4.38
N LEU A 247 31.08 25.34 -3.30
CA LEU A 247 30.69 26.48 -2.46
C LEU A 247 31.07 27.84 -3.04
N ARG A 248 31.87 27.88 -4.11
CA ARG A 248 32.28 29.14 -4.76
C ARG A 248 31.08 30.04 -5.06
N THR A 249 31.29 31.34 -4.95
CA THR A 249 30.27 32.33 -5.31
C THR A 249 30.11 32.40 -6.84
N PRO A 250 28.87 32.43 -7.38
CA PRO A 250 28.65 32.58 -8.81
C PRO A 250 29.13 33.97 -9.28
N LYS A 251 29.73 34.03 -10.48
CA LYS A 251 29.95 35.31 -11.14
C LYS A 251 28.60 35.94 -11.51
N ARG A 252 28.51 37.26 -11.40
CA ARG A 252 27.29 38.03 -11.66
C ARG A 252 27.59 39.17 -12.61
N ASN A 253 26.72 39.39 -13.59
CA ASN A 253 26.68 40.60 -14.39
C ASN A 253 25.34 41.29 -14.14
N THR A 254 25.40 42.44 -13.48
CA THR A 254 24.24 43.20 -13.03
C THR A 254 23.55 44.00 -14.13
N LEU A 255 24.21 44.22 -15.28
CA LEU A 255 23.64 44.91 -16.44
C LEU A 255 22.71 43.98 -17.22
N ASP A 256 23.14 42.72 -17.42
CA ASP A 256 22.42 41.74 -18.24
C ASP A 256 21.54 40.79 -17.42
N ASN A 257 21.33 41.09 -16.14
CA ASN A 257 20.61 40.23 -15.19
C ASN A 257 21.10 38.77 -15.22
N TRP A 258 22.41 38.60 -15.43
CA TRP A 258 23.03 37.30 -15.66
C TRP A 258 23.78 36.82 -14.42
N MET A 259 23.70 35.51 -14.18
CA MET A 259 24.39 34.81 -13.10
C MET A 259 24.93 33.50 -13.65
N GLN A 260 26.18 33.18 -13.32
CA GLN A 260 26.87 32.00 -13.84
C GLN A 260 26.16 30.69 -13.52
N PHE A 261 25.55 30.57 -12.35
CA PHE A 261 24.70 29.44 -12.02
C PHE A 261 23.72 29.87 -10.94
N ARG A 262 22.50 29.33 -11.02
CA ARG A 262 21.42 29.66 -10.08
C ARG A 262 21.15 28.56 -9.07
N LEU A 263 21.63 27.34 -9.36
CA LEU A 263 21.50 26.18 -8.50
C LEU A 263 22.86 25.56 -8.23
N ARG A 264 22.99 24.97 -7.05
CA ARG A 264 23.99 23.96 -6.73
C ARG A 264 23.28 22.62 -6.66
N VAL A 265 23.80 21.61 -7.34
CA VAL A 265 23.21 20.27 -7.31
C VAL A 265 24.27 19.23 -7.00
N CYS A 266 23.98 18.31 -6.09
CA CYS A 266 24.88 17.21 -5.73
C CYS A 266 24.07 15.96 -5.37
N ILE A 267 24.79 14.83 -5.28
CA ILE A 267 24.28 13.62 -4.65
C ILE A 267 24.78 13.62 -3.20
N GLU A 268 23.98 13.10 -2.29
CA GLU A 268 24.37 12.91 -0.90
C GLU A 268 25.64 12.06 -0.81
N ASN A 269 26.60 12.56 -0.04
CA ASN A 269 27.90 11.93 0.21
C ASN A 269 28.47 12.46 1.52
N ASP A 270 29.54 11.85 2.01
CA ASP A 270 30.15 12.25 3.29
C ASP A 270 30.62 13.72 3.33
N ALA A 271 30.99 14.30 2.19
CA ALA A 271 31.41 15.71 2.13
C ALA A 271 30.25 16.69 2.39
N MET A 272 28.99 16.26 2.31
CA MET A 272 27.84 17.10 2.64
C MET A 272 27.77 17.45 4.13
N LYS A 273 28.33 16.62 5.01
CA LYS A 273 28.43 16.92 6.45
C LYS A 273 29.33 18.13 6.67
N ASP A 274 30.51 18.12 6.05
CA ASP A 274 31.46 19.23 6.11
C ASP A 274 30.87 20.52 5.51
N ILE A 275 30.14 20.40 4.39
CA ILE A 275 29.46 21.54 3.75
C ILE A 275 28.42 22.16 4.68
N LEU A 276 27.58 21.36 5.33
CA LEU A 276 26.57 21.86 6.25
C LEU A 276 27.20 22.50 7.49
N GLN A 277 28.36 22.02 7.94
CA GLN A 277 29.06 22.60 9.08
C GLN A 277 29.71 23.95 8.76
N GLU A 278 30.33 24.08 7.57
CA GLU A 278 31.06 25.28 7.17
C GLU A 278 30.17 26.36 6.53
N ASP A 279 29.11 25.95 5.83
CA ASP A 279 28.22 26.84 5.07
C ASP A 279 26.74 26.58 5.42
N LYS A 280 26.40 26.82 6.70
CA LYS A 280 25.04 26.61 7.23
C LYS A 280 23.98 27.40 6.43
N PRO A 281 22.90 26.75 5.96
CA PRO A 281 21.78 27.43 5.35
C PRO A 281 20.90 28.11 6.41
N ASP A 282 20.14 29.12 6.00
CA ASP A 282 19.11 29.69 6.84
C ASP A 282 17.88 28.76 6.93
N ASP A 283 17.55 28.10 5.82
CA ASP A 283 16.44 27.14 5.70
C ASP A 283 16.94 25.82 5.10
N LEU A 284 16.64 24.70 5.78
CA LEU A 284 16.89 23.35 5.30
C LEU A 284 15.56 22.61 5.15
N PHE A 285 15.21 22.25 3.92
CA PHE A 285 14.03 21.46 3.61
C PHE A 285 14.44 20.00 3.41
N ILE A 286 13.86 19.09 4.19
CA ILE A 286 14.12 17.65 4.10
C ILE A 286 12.85 16.98 3.56
N ILE A 287 12.93 16.52 2.30
CA ILE A 287 11.89 15.78 1.59
C ILE A 287 12.29 14.31 1.61
N SER A 288 12.07 13.67 2.76
CA SER A 288 12.33 12.24 2.99
C SER A 288 11.51 11.77 4.19
N LYS A 289 11.26 10.45 4.26
CA LYS A 289 10.65 9.81 5.43
C LYS A 289 11.59 9.80 6.65
N ASN A 290 12.90 9.88 6.43
CA ASN A 290 13.90 9.81 7.49
C ASN A 290 14.81 11.03 7.47
N CYS A 291 15.11 11.58 8.64
CA CYS A 291 16.17 12.57 8.76
C CYS A 291 17.53 11.87 8.57
N PRO A 292 18.41 12.40 7.71
CA PRO A 292 19.78 11.91 7.63
C PRO A 292 20.46 12.04 9.00
N ALA A 293 21.07 10.95 9.49
CA ALA A 293 21.68 10.93 10.81
C ALA A 293 23.05 11.61 10.82
N GLY A 294 23.35 12.36 11.88
CA GLY A 294 24.69 12.91 12.13
C GLY A 294 24.98 14.29 11.55
N TYR A 295 23.97 15.03 11.10
CA TYR A 295 24.11 16.45 10.74
C TYR A 295 23.93 17.35 11.97
N ASP A 296 24.80 18.35 12.13
CA ASP A 296 24.60 19.43 13.10
C ASP A 296 23.58 20.44 12.54
N LEU A 297 22.36 20.39 13.07
CA LEU A 297 21.25 21.23 12.65
C LEU A 297 21.06 22.48 13.53
N THR A 298 22.01 22.76 14.42
CA THR A 298 21.95 23.92 15.32
C THR A 298 21.94 25.21 14.49
N ASP A 299 21.05 26.14 14.86
CA ASP A 299 20.84 27.45 14.22
C ASP A 299 20.31 27.42 12.78
N ILE A 300 19.76 26.28 12.34
CA ILE A 300 19.13 26.12 11.02
C ILE A 300 17.61 26.00 11.19
N ASN A 301 16.83 26.69 10.35
CA ASN A 301 15.39 26.43 10.27
C ASN A 301 15.15 25.16 9.46
N VAL A 302 14.83 24.05 10.13
CA VAL A 302 14.64 22.74 9.49
C VAL A 302 13.16 22.46 9.28
N GLU A 303 12.78 22.20 8.03
CA GLU A 303 11.42 21.87 7.63
C GLU A 303 11.37 20.45 7.04
N PHE A 304 10.67 19.55 7.72
CA PHE A 304 10.38 18.22 7.22
C PHE A 304 9.10 18.26 6.37
N ILE A 305 9.21 17.82 5.12
CA ILE A 305 8.12 17.78 4.17
C ILE A 305 7.85 16.31 3.81
N ASP A 306 6.76 15.79 4.36
CA ASP A 306 6.26 14.45 4.08
C ASP A 306 5.26 14.52 2.92
N ILE A 307 5.73 14.24 1.71
CA ILE A 307 4.98 14.23 0.46
C ILE A 307 5.50 13.08 -0.42
N ASN A 308 4.67 12.62 -1.36
CA ASN A 308 5.05 11.58 -2.31
C ASN A 308 5.10 12.03 -3.78
N ASN A 309 4.79 13.29 -4.09
CA ASN A 309 4.76 13.77 -5.47
C ASN A 309 5.18 15.24 -5.60
N PHE A 310 5.64 15.65 -6.78
CA PHE A 310 6.07 17.03 -7.02
C PHE A 310 4.93 18.06 -7.07
N ASN A 311 3.68 17.67 -7.32
CA ASN A 311 2.57 18.62 -7.34
C ASN A 311 2.31 19.20 -5.95
N GLU A 312 2.38 18.37 -4.92
CA GLU A 312 2.32 18.82 -3.54
C GLU A 312 3.55 19.68 -3.17
N LEU A 313 4.75 19.31 -3.63
CA LEU A 313 5.95 20.13 -3.40
C LEU A 313 5.80 21.52 -4.03
N ARG A 314 5.37 21.57 -5.30
CA ARG A 314 5.09 22.82 -6.03
C ARG A 314 4.08 23.66 -5.29
N TYR A 315 3.01 23.03 -4.78
CA TYR A 315 2.01 23.73 -4.01
C TYR A 315 2.61 24.29 -2.71
N LEU A 316 3.28 23.47 -1.90
CA LEU A 316 3.89 23.91 -0.64
C LEU A 316 4.89 25.06 -0.83
N LEU A 317 5.65 25.01 -1.93
CA LEU A 317 6.61 26.03 -2.32
C LEU A 317 5.99 27.17 -3.15
N LYS A 318 4.66 27.30 -3.23
CA LYS A 318 3.97 28.38 -3.97
C LYS A 318 4.39 28.54 -5.44
N LEU A 319 4.83 27.47 -6.09
CA LEU A 319 5.08 27.43 -7.54
C LEU A 319 3.75 27.34 -8.31
N VAL A 320 2.71 26.74 -7.69
CA VAL A 320 1.35 26.66 -8.21
C VAL A 320 0.32 27.16 -7.20
N LYS A 321 -0.85 27.59 -7.67
CA LYS A 321 -1.92 28.15 -6.83
C LYS A 321 -2.84 27.09 -6.22
N GLU A 322 -2.95 25.92 -6.86
CA GLU A 322 -3.86 24.83 -6.48
C GLU A 322 -3.17 23.48 -6.71
N ILE A 323 -3.65 22.43 -6.02
CA ILE A 323 -3.24 21.01 -6.20
C ILE A 323 -4.26 20.32 -7.09
#